data_AF-A0A7X8X161-F1
#
_entry.id   AF-A0A7X8X161-F1
#
_cell.length_a   1.000
_cell.length_b   1.000
_cell.length_c   1.000
_cell.angle_alpha   90.00
_cell.angle_beta   90.00
_cell.angle_gamma   90.00
#
_symmetry.space_group_name_H-M   'P 1'
#
loop_
_entity.id
_entity.type
_entity.pdbx_description
1 polymer ?
#
loop_
_entity_poly.entity_id
_entity_poly.type
_entity_poly.pdbx_seq_one_letter_code
_entity_poly.pdbx_strand_id
1 'polypeptide(L)'
;MNKNIKRLILQILNIVLTIILIYLFTTHHNLSKITIRSVSALGLVILFAQIFQFLILKIKFYDFRVWFILLFNLFLLGRIYIMYFNPNYNFFWIQFNQYPIGLILKTIFYSVVVGQVFFTSFLFFNNRPIRYKFINNFIDDKRFIYRVGIIMFVISFPFRLFIDIIFIIRVQASGSFLSVEAWSGISDILATFFVPSIIFLLNSVEKNKRKSILILSILYFVLVMALTGDRRYQTTGIIAITLSYFVLKNNKLKFWNFVKLSVFAYLGLTFLVILRNVRSGSINDIDVIFSKIQTLSYGFDIIIETMSEFGLSFFSLLAIIQHIPANYPYLNGLSFYGSILSLLPVGWLFGDFFKVVSISYTINKFPGGYPVGATIAGDFYANFGSLSFIFIFIFGLFLSKIFNLPSKSDKQFHYSLSIYFSLFYVLINLVRASFFEVFRASIYIYIVPIVIGFVFYNFVNRGNLNENSYSNALQ
;
A
#
# COMPACT_ATOMS: atom_id res chain seq x y z
N MET A 1 -19.16 28.68 -11.72
CA MET A 1 -18.97 27.46 -12.55
C MET A 1 -19.42 26.22 -11.79
N ASN A 2 -20.40 25.50 -12.34
CA ASN A 2 -21.01 24.30 -11.74
C ASN A 2 -19.94 23.23 -11.43
N LYS A 3 -20.05 22.53 -10.30
CA LYS A 3 -19.07 21.51 -9.84
C LYS A 3 -18.82 20.43 -10.89
N ASN A 4 -19.86 20.10 -11.67
CA ASN A 4 -19.78 19.12 -12.75
C ASN A 4 -18.98 19.63 -13.95
N ILE A 5 -19.10 20.91 -14.30
CA ILE A 5 -18.34 21.53 -15.40
C ILE A 5 -16.85 21.61 -15.06
N LYS A 6 -16.50 22.04 -13.83
CA LYS A 6 -15.11 22.03 -13.33
C LYS A 6 -14.46 20.66 -13.47
N ARG A 7 -15.21 19.62 -13.08
CA ARG A 7 -14.74 18.25 -13.14
C ARG A 7 -14.55 17.76 -14.57
N LEU A 8 -15.49 18.06 -15.46
CA LEU A 8 -15.41 17.69 -16.88
C LEU A 8 -14.17 18.31 -17.55
N ILE A 9 -13.93 19.61 -17.31
CA ILE A 9 -12.75 20.32 -17.85
C ILE A 9 -11.46 19.66 -17.36
N LEU A 10 -11.36 19.34 -16.07
CA LEU A 10 -10.19 18.66 -15.51
C LEU A 10 -10.02 17.26 -16.11
N GLN A 11 -11.09 16.50 -16.31
CA GLN A 11 -11.02 15.19 -16.97
C GLN A 11 -10.47 15.29 -18.38
N ILE A 12 -10.98 16.22 -19.20
CA ILE A 12 -10.51 16.44 -20.58
C ILE A 12 -9.04 16.83 -20.58
N LEU A 13 -8.64 17.80 -19.74
CA LEU A 13 -7.26 18.25 -19.65
C LEU A 13 -6.29 17.11 -19.29
N ASN A 14 -6.67 16.23 -18.35
CA ASN A 14 -5.83 15.10 -17.96
C ASN A 14 -5.79 14.00 -19.02
N ILE A 15 -6.87 13.77 -19.78
CA ILE A 15 -6.82 12.87 -20.95
C ILE A 15 -5.82 13.40 -21.96
N VAL A 16 -5.92 14.69 -22.33
CA VAL A 16 -5.01 15.31 -23.31
C VAL A 16 -3.57 15.21 -22.84
N LEU A 17 -3.29 15.57 -21.58
CA LEU A 17 -1.96 15.45 -20.98
C LEU A 17 -1.45 14.00 -21.02
N THR A 18 -2.31 13.02 -20.71
CA THR A 18 -1.95 11.59 -20.74
C THR A 18 -1.61 11.15 -22.16
N ILE A 19 -2.39 11.53 -23.17
CA ILE A 19 -2.14 11.20 -24.58
C ILE A 19 -0.81 11.81 -25.04
N ILE A 20 -0.54 13.08 -24.70
CA ILE A 20 0.73 13.74 -25.02
C ILE A 20 1.91 12.98 -24.40
N LEU A 21 1.82 12.60 -23.12
CA LEU A 21 2.89 11.85 -22.45
C LEU A 21 3.12 10.46 -23.05
N ILE A 22 2.04 9.74 -23.41
CA ILE A 22 2.14 8.44 -24.09
C ILE A 22 2.77 8.61 -25.47
N TYR A 23 2.37 9.64 -26.22
CA TYR A 23 2.95 9.97 -27.52
C TYR A 23 4.44 10.27 -27.41
N LEU A 24 4.84 11.10 -26.44
CA LEU A 24 6.26 11.39 -26.19
C LEU A 24 7.03 10.12 -25.80
N PHE A 25 6.44 9.22 -25.01
CA PHE A 25 7.07 7.96 -24.61
C PHE A 25 7.30 7.01 -25.78
N THR A 26 6.37 6.98 -26.74
CA THR A 26 6.43 6.09 -27.90
C THR A 26 7.28 6.64 -29.04
N THR A 27 7.38 7.97 -29.20
CA THR A 27 8.10 8.59 -30.33
C THR A 27 9.56 8.94 -30.03
N HIS A 28 9.90 9.28 -28.79
CA HIS A 28 11.29 9.59 -28.44
C HIS A 28 12.09 8.33 -28.11
N HIS A 29 12.48 7.58 -29.14
CA HIS A 29 13.44 6.48 -29.02
C HIS A 29 14.88 6.98 -28.74
N ASN A 30 15.22 8.20 -29.17
CA ASN A 30 16.54 8.81 -28.94
C ASN A 30 16.52 9.75 -27.72
N LEU A 31 16.69 9.16 -26.54
CA LEU A 31 16.80 9.85 -25.24
C LEU A 31 18.14 10.60 -25.05
N SER A 32 19.01 10.70 -26.06
CA SER A 32 20.37 11.21 -25.93
C SER A 32 20.47 12.69 -25.52
N LYS A 33 19.43 13.49 -25.77
CA LYS A 33 19.36 14.92 -25.36
C LYS A 33 18.63 15.13 -24.04
N ILE A 34 18.01 14.10 -23.48
CA ILE A 34 17.18 14.21 -22.27
C ILE A 34 18.04 13.82 -21.06
N THR A 35 18.14 14.73 -20.09
CA THR A 35 18.89 14.48 -18.85
C THR A 35 17.97 13.91 -17.77
N ILE A 36 18.52 13.13 -16.83
CA ILE A 36 17.77 12.63 -15.66
C ILE A 36 17.06 13.78 -14.96
N ARG A 37 17.78 14.91 -14.79
CA ARG A 37 17.26 16.13 -14.16
C ARG A 37 16.00 16.67 -14.84
N SER A 38 15.95 16.66 -16.18
CA SER A 38 14.79 17.15 -16.92
C SER A 38 13.54 16.27 -16.74
N VAL A 39 13.70 14.94 -16.75
CA VAL A 39 12.57 14.02 -16.53
C VAL A 39 12.12 14.03 -15.07
N SER A 40 13.06 14.14 -14.12
CA SER A 40 12.73 14.32 -12.70
C SER A 40 11.91 15.60 -12.46
N ALA A 41 12.29 16.72 -13.11
CA ALA A 41 11.55 17.98 -13.01
C ALA A 41 10.12 17.84 -13.55
N LEU A 42 9.95 17.18 -14.70
CA LEU A 42 8.64 16.87 -15.27
C LEU A 42 7.79 16.04 -14.30
N GLY A 43 8.36 15.01 -13.67
CA GLY A 43 7.69 14.21 -12.65
C GLY A 43 7.20 15.04 -11.45
N LEU A 44 8.04 15.94 -10.93
CA LEU A 44 7.67 16.86 -9.85
C LEU A 44 6.54 17.82 -10.27
N VAL A 45 6.63 18.42 -11.45
CA VAL A 45 5.59 19.33 -11.97
C VAL A 45 4.26 18.61 -12.09
N ILE A 46 4.25 17.38 -12.62
CA ILE A 46 3.04 16.56 -12.72
C ILE A 46 2.49 16.23 -11.33
N LEU A 47 3.33 15.83 -10.37
CA LEU A 47 2.90 15.55 -9.00
C LEU A 47 2.25 16.79 -8.35
N PHE A 48 2.86 17.97 -8.46
CA PHE A 48 2.29 19.21 -7.94
C PHE A 48 0.96 19.56 -8.61
N ALA A 49 0.87 19.39 -9.93
CA ALA A 49 -0.38 19.59 -10.66
C ALA A 49 -1.49 18.62 -10.18
N GLN A 50 -1.16 17.35 -9.96
CA GLN A 50 -2.09 16.33 -9.44
C GLN A 50 -2.61 16.69 -8.04
N ILE A 51 -1.72 17.10 -7.13
CA ILE A 51 -2.09 17.54 -5.77
C ILE A 51 -2.98 18.78 -5.84
N PHE A 52 -2.63 19.77 -6.66
CA PHE A 52 -3.42 20.99 -6.84
C PHE A 52 -4.84 20.70 -7.36
N GLN A 53 -4.96 19.76 -8.30
CA GLN A 53 -6.25 19.32 -8.81
C GLN A 53 -7.10 18.60 -7.74
N PHE A 54 -6.49 17.79 -6.87
CA PHE A 54 -7.21 17.21 -5.72
C PHE A 54 -7.75 18.28 -4.76
N LEU A 55 -7.01 19.37 -4.56
CA LEU A 55 -7.47 20.53 -3.78
C LEU A 55 -8.67 21.23 -4.45
N ILE A 56 -8.61 21.47 -5.78
CA ILE A 56 -9.72 22.05 -6.54
C ILE A 56 -10.98 21.19 -6.45
N LEU A 57 -10.83 19.87 -6.57
CA LEU A 57 -11.94 18.90 -6.48
C LEU A 57 -12.43 18.68 -5.05
N LYS A 58 -11.77 19.28 -4.05
CA LYS A 58 -12.06 19.12 -2.61
C LYS A 58 -12.08 17.65 -2.19
N ILE A 59 -11.18 16.85 -2.75
CA ILE A 59 -11.01 15.45 -2.32
C ILE A 59 -10.47 15.45 -0.90
N LYS A 60 -11.04 14.57 -0.06
CA LYS A 60 -10.70 14.48 1.35
C LYS A 60 -9.31 13.86 1.49
N PHE A 61 -8.52 14.33 2.47
CA PHE A 61 -7.15 13.85 2.70
C PHE A 61 -7.05 12.34 3.01
N TYR A 62 -8.08 11.78 3.63
CA TYR A 62 -8.14 10.36 4.00
C TYR A 62 -8.66 9.46 2.86
N ASP A 63 -8.72 9.99 1.64
CA ASP A 63 -9.12 9.24 0.47
C ASP A 63 -7.95 8.41 -0.09
N PHE A 64 -8.22 7.15 -0.42
CA PHE A 64 -7.28 6.21 -1.04
C PHE A 64 -6.49 6.81 -2.19
N ARG A 65 -7.14 7.58 -3.07
CA ARG A 65 -6.54 8.07 -4.31
C ARG A 65 -5.42 9.07 -4.06
N VAL A 66 -5.58 9.90 -3.02
CA VAL A 66 -4.55 10.88 -2.62
C VAL A 66 -3.30 10.13 -2.18
N TRP A 67 -3.46 9.16 -1.29
CA TRP A 67 -2.35 8.37 -0.77
C TRP A 67 -1.71 7.47 -1.83
N PHE A 68 -2.50 6.88 -2.72
CA PHE A 68 -1.98 6.04 -3.79
C PHE A 68 -1.04 6.85 -4.69
N ILE A 69 -1.43 8.05 -5.12
CA ILE A 69 -0.60 8.90 -5.98
C ILE A 69 0.66 9.38 -5.26
N LEU A 70 0.54 9.82 -4.00
CA LEU A 70 1.68 10.27 -3.21
C LEU A 70 2.69 9.15 -2.98
N LEU A 71 2.23 7.97 -2.58
CA LEU A 71 3.10 6.83 -2.32
C LEU A 71 3.66 6.25 -3.61
N PHE A 72 2.88 6.18 -4.70
CA PHE A 72 3.38 5.77 -6.01
C PHE A 72 4.59 6.62 -6.44
N ASN A 73 4.49 7.94 -6.30
CA ASN A 73 5.61 8.84 -6.57
C ASN A 73 6.77 8.66 -5.60
N LEU A 74 6.51 8.48 -4.30
CA LEU A 74 7.57 8.25 -3.31
C LEU A 74 8.35 6.96 -3.60
N PHE A 75 7.66 5.86 -3.91
CA PHE A 75 8.28 4.54 -4.08
C PHE A 75 8.95 4.34 -5.44
N LEU A 76 8.43 4.94 -6.51
CA LEU A 76 9.02 4.82 -7.85
C LEU A 76 9.96 5.98 -8.22
N LEU A 77 9.72 7.18 -7.69
CA LEU A 77 10.48 8.38 -8.07
C LEU A 77 11.23 9.02 -6.90
N GLY A 78 11.14 8.50 -5.68
CA GLY A 78 11.83 9.07 -4.51
C GLY A 78 13.34 9.27 -4.69
N ARG A 79 14.07 8.23 -5.14
CA ARG A 79 15.51 8.31 -5.47
C ARG A 79 15.79 9.27 -6.64
N ILE A 80 14.90 9.27 -7.63
CA ILE A 80 15.00 10.13 -8.82
C ILE A 80 14.86 11.62 -8.46
N TYR A 81 14.01 11.94 -7.49
CA TYR A 81 13.87 13.28 -6.94
C TYR A 81 15.09 13.69 -6.11
N ILE A 82 15.69 12.77 -5.36
CA ILE A 82 16.97 13.05 -4.68
C ILE A 82 18.05 13.40 -5.70
N MET A 83 18.19 12.63 -6.78
CA MET A 83 19.17 12.93 -7.85
C MET A 83 18.94 14.28 -8.53
N TYR A 84 17.71 14.80 -8.52
CA TYR A 84 17.41 16.14 -9.01
C TYR A 84 18.01 17.24 -8.11
N PHE A 85 17.88 17.09 -6.79
CA PHE A 85 18.36 18.06 -5.80
C PHE A 85 19.85 17.89 -5.45
N ASN A 86 20.34 16.65 -5.44
CA ASN A 86 21.74 16.30 -5.17
C ASN A 86 22.23 15.24 -6.18
N PRO A 87 22.75 15.66 -7.34
CA PRO A 87 23.20 14.74 -8.40
C PRO A 87 24.33 13.79 -8.00
N ASN A 88 25.13 14.17 -7.01
CA ASN A 88 26.31 13.40 -6.56
C ASN A 88 26.01 12.54 -5.31
N TYR A 89 24.74 12.39 -4.94
CA TYR A 89 24.38 11.60 -3.78
C TYR A 89 24.67 10.11 -4.01
N ASN A 90 25.55 9.54 -3.20
CA ASN A 90 25.87 8.12 -3.23
C ASN A 90 24.78 7.31 -2.50
N PHE A 91 23.94 6.63 -3.27
CA PHE A 91 22.90 5.77 -2.70
C PHE A 91 23.48 4.47 -2.12
N PHE A 92 22.95 4.09 -0.97
CA PHE A 92 23.20 2.80 -0.35
C PHE A 92 22.40 1.69 -1.09
N TRP A 93 23.00 0.49 -1.20
CA TRP A 93 22.48 -0.79 -1.71
C TRP A 93 22.43 -1.07 -3.21
N ILE A 94 22.13 -0.11 -4.10
CA ILE A 94 22.14 -0.35 -5.56
C ILE A 94 22.50 0.95 -6.25
N GLN A 95 23.59 0.93 -7.02
CA GLN A 95 24.10 2.09 -7.72
C GLN A 95 23.47 2.15 -9.11
N PHE A 96 22.94 3.32 -9.46
CA PHE A 96 22.49 3.61 -10.84
C PHE A 96 23.56 3.29 -11.89
N ASN A 97 24.84 3.35 -11.50
CA ASN A 97 26.00 3.04 -12.32
C ASN A 97 26.00 1.62 -12.91
N GLN A 98 25.21 0.69 -12.35
CA GLN A 98 25.08 -0.67 -12.89
C GLN A 98 24.21 -0.75 -14.16
N TYR A 99 23.49 0.32 -14.49
CA TYR A 99 22.51 0.32 -15.57
C TYR A 99 22.79 1.40 -16.63
N PRO A 100 22.53 1.12 -17.92
CA PRO A 100 22.66 2.11 -18.97
C PRO A 100 21.75 3.33 -18.72
N ILE A 101 22.27 4.54 -18.94
CA ILE A 101 21.52 5.77 -18.67
C ILE A 101 20.22 5.88 -19.48
N GLY A 102 20.22 5.37 -20.72
CA GLY A 102 19.02 5.32 -21.56
C GLY A 102 17.91 4.45 -20.96
N LEU A 103 18.27 3.33 -20.32
CA LEU A 103 17.31 2.46 -19.63
C LEU A 103 16.73 3.15 -18.40
N ILE A 104 17.57 3.83 -17.61
CA ILE A 104 17.14 4.62 -16.45
C ILE A 104 16.13 5.69 -16.89
N LEU A 105 16.47 6.48 -17.91
CA LEU A 105 15.59 7.52 -18.45
C LEU A 105 14.26 6.97 -18.95
N LYS A 106 14.28 5.86 -19.70
CA LYS A 106 13.08 5.17 -20.17
C LYS A 106 12.19 4.72 -19.00
N THR A 107 12.79 4.20 -17.94
CA THR A 107 12.10 3.72 -16.74
C THR A 107 11.48 4.87 -15.94
N ILE A 108 12.21 5.99 -15.77
CA ILE A 108 11.67 7.20 -15.12
C ILE A 108 10.47 7.71 -15.91
N PHE A 109 10.63 7.84 -17.23
CA PHE A 109 9.57 8.39 -18.07
C PHE A 109 8.33 7.50 -18.06
N TYR A 110 8.51 6.17 -18.18
CA TYR A 110 7.43 5.20 -18.01
C TYR A 110 6.71 5.36 -16.66
N SER A 111 7.47 5.50 -15.57
CA SER A 111 6.89 5.68 -14.22
C SER A 111 6.03 6.94 -14.12
N VAL A 112 6.48 8.05 -14.72
CA VAL A 112 5.72 9.31 -14.76
C VAL A 112 4.44 9.16 -15.58
N VAL A 113 4.51 8.54 -16.77
CA VAL A 113 3.32 8.30 -17.60
C VAL A 113 2.32 7.40 -16.86
N VAL A 114 2.78 6.32 -16.24
CA VAL A 114 1.91 5.42 -15.45
C VAL A 114 1.24 6.15 -14.29
N GLY A 115 2.00 6.97 -13.55
CA GLY A 115 1.44 7.78 -12.46
C GLY A 115 0.34 8.71 -12.97
N GLN A 116 0.53 9.33 -14.13
CA GLN A 116 -0.48 10.17 -14.77
C GLN A 116 -1.70 9.37 -15.26
N VAL A 117 -1.51 8.17 -15.84
CA VAL A 117 -2.61 7.30 -16.27
C VAL A 117 -3.49 6.91 -15.08
N PHE A 118 -2.88 6.50 -13.95
CA PHE A 118 -3.60 6.23 -12.72
C PHE A 118 -4.38 7.45 -12.25
N PHE A 119 -3.74 8.62 -12.21
CA PHE A 119 -4.41 9.86 -11.80
C PHE A 119 -5.62 10.19 -12.70
N THR A 120 -5.45 10.12 -14.01
CA THR A 120 -6.54 10.34 -14.98
C THR A 120 -7.69 9.38 -14.75
N SER A 121 -7.42 8.08 -14.57
CA SER A 121 -8.45 7.08 -14.26
C SER A 121 -9.22 7.41 -12.97
N PHE A 122 -8.51 7.91 -11.95
CA PHE A 122 -9.11 8.29 -10.67
C PHE A 122 -10.01 9.51 -10.74
N LEU A 123 -9.99 10.28 -11.84
CA LEU A 123 -10.91 11.40 -12.04
C LEU A 123 -12.29 10.95 -12.57
N PHE A 124 -12.42 9.74 -13.12
CA PHE A 124 -13.66 9.22 -13.73
C PHE A 124 -14.62 8.51 -12.75
N PHE A 125 -14.33 8.54 -11.44
CA PHE A 125 -15.16 7.87 -10.43
C PHE A 125 -16.59 8.42 -10.30
N ASN A 126 -17.56 7.54 -10.11
CA ASN A 126 -18.89 7.96 -9.70
C ASN A 126 -18.97 8.05 -8.17
N ASN A 127 -19.50 9.16 -7.64
CA ASN A 127 -19.68 9.41 -6.20
C ASN A 127 -20.73 8.48 -5.54
N ARG A 128 -21.15 7.40 -6.19
CA ARG A 128 -22.18 6.51 -5.65
C ARG A 128 -21.50 5.44 -4.79
N PRO A 129 -21.73 5.40 -3.46
CA PRO A 129 -21.16 4.35 -2.63
C PRO A 129 -21.65 2.98 -3.10
N ILE A 130 -20.80 1.97 -3.00
CA ILE A 130 -21.21 0.58 -3.21
C ILE A 130 -22.17 0.23 -2.08
N ARG A 131 -23.41 -0.13 -2.43
CA ARG A 131 -24.39 -0.63 -1.47
C ARG A 131 -24.25 -2.15 -1.37
N TYR A 132 -23.97 -2.64 -0.16
CA TYR A 132 -23.90 -4.07 0.11
C TYR A 132 -25.32 -4.61 0.31
N LYS A 133 -25.98 -5.05 -0.78
CA LYS A 133 -27.37 -5.55 -0.76
C LYS A 133 -27.60 -6.63 0.30
N PHE A 134 -26.64 -7.54 0.49
CA PHE A 134 -26.73 -8.62 1.49
C PHE A 134 -26.66 -8.10 2.94
N ILE A 135 -25.94 -7.00 3.15
CA ILE A 135 -25.76 -6.36 4.46
C ILE A 135 -26.91 -5.40 4.76
N ASN A 136 -27.81 -5.11 3.80
CA ASN A 136 -28.95 -4.20 4.04
C ASN A 136 -29.86 -4.68 5.18
N ASN A 137 -29.85 -5.99 5.48
CA ASN A 137 -30.57 -6.57 6.61
C ASN A 137 -29.78 -6.48 7.93
N PHE A 138 -28.47 -6.25 7.87
CA PHE A 138 -27.61 -6.02 9.02
C PHE A 138 -27.61 -4.52 9.30
N ILE A 139 -28.38 -4.10 10.29
CA ILE A 139 -28.27 -2.77 10.89
C ILE A 139 -26.80 -2.60 11.33
N ASP A 140 -26.21 -1.41 11.15
CA ASP A 140 -24.83 -1.01 11.54
C ASP A 140 -24.65 -1.04 13.07
N ASP A 141 -24.91 -2.20 13.66
CA ASP A 141 -24.80 -2.46 15.07
C ASP A 141 -23.32 -2.52 15.42
N LYS A 142 -22.88 -1.55 16.23
CA LYS A 142 -21.52 -1.49 16.73
C LYS A 142 -21.14 -2.76 17.50
N ARG A 143 -22.10 -3.45 18.15
CA ARG A 143 -21.85 -4.72 18.82
C ARG A 143 -21.49 -5.81 17.83
N PHE A 144 -22.17 -5.87 16.69
CA PHE A 144 -21.84 -6.80 15.60
C PHE A 144 -20.44 -6.53 15.05
N ILE A 145 -20.12 -5.28 14.71
CA ILE A 145 -18.79 -4.89 14.21
C ILE A 145 -17.70 -5.20 15.23
N TYR A 146 -17.97 -4.96 16.52
CA TYR A 146 -17.06 -5.29 17.62
C TYR A 146 -16.78 -6.79 17.70
N ARG A 147 -17.83 -7.63 17.62
CA ARG A 147 -17.68 -9.10 17.64
C ARG A 147 -16.86 -9.60 16.45
N VAL A 148 -17.14 -9.11 15.23
CA VAL A 148 -16.34 -9.43 14.04
C VAL A 148 -14.88 -9.03 14.27
N GLY A 149 -14.63 -7.82 14.79
CA GLY A 149 -13.29 -7.33 15.10
C GLY A 149 -12.56 -8.19 16.13
N ILE A 150 -13.22 -8.60 17.22
CA ILE A 150 -12.61 -9.47 18.24
C ILE A 150 -12.29 -10.85 17.69
N ILE A 151 -13.24 -11.49 16.98
CA ILE A 151 -13.02 -12.83 16.43
C ILE A 151 -11.82 -12.81 15.48
N MET A 152 -11.76 -11.83 14.59
CA MET A 152 -10.62 -11.65 13.70
C MET A 152 -9.32 -11.38 14.48
N PHE A 153 -9.37 -10.59 15.55
CA PHE A 153 -8.19 -10.27 16.37
C PHE A 153 -7.64 -11.51 17.10
N VAL A 154 -8.51 -12.26 17.78
CA VAL A 154 -8.12 -13.47 18.53
C VAL A 154 -7.54 -14.52 17.59
N ILE A 155 -8.09 -14.66 16.39
CA ILE A 155 -7.58 -15.59 15.38
C ILE A 155 -6.27 -15.08 14.79
N SER A 156 -6.13 -13.80 14.46
CA SER A 156 -4.98 -13.30 13.70
C SER A 156 -3.77 -12.91 14.54
N PHE A 157 -3.97 -12.43 15.78
CA PHE A 157 -2.90 -11.90 16.61
C PHE A 157 -1.82 -12.94 16.97
N PRO A 158 -2.16 -14.19 17.37
CA PRO A 158 -1.14 -15.21 17.64
C PRO A 158 -0.28 -15.53 16.43
N PHE A 159 -0.88 -15.65 15.25
CA PHE A 159 -0.13 -15.92 14.00
C PHE A 159 0.71 -14.72 13.59
N ARG A 160 0.21 -13.50 13.79
CA ARG A 160 0.97 -12.28 13.52
C ARG A 160 2.20 -12.19 14.42
N LEU A 161 2.03 -12.41 15.72
CA LEU A 161 3.15 -12.44 16.67
C LEU A 161 4.16 -13.51 16.30
N PHE A 162 3.71 -14.71 15.96
CA PHE A 162 4.57 -15.81 15.55
C PHE A 162 5.45 -15.45 14.33
N ILE A 163 4.83 -14.89 13.28
CA ILE A 163 5.56 -14.44 12.08
C ILE A 163 6.54 -13.31 12.42
N ASP A 164 6.10 -12.30 13.18
CA ASP A 164 6.94 -11.17 13.56
C ASP A 164 8.15 -11.64 14.40
N ILE A 165 7.98 -12.58 15.34
CA ILE A 165 9.07 -13.17 16.15
C ILE A 165 10.08 -13.91 15.26
N ILE A 166 9.61 -14.74 14.33
CA ILE A 166 10.50 -15.47 13.41
C ILE A 166 11.31 -14.48 12.56
N PHE A 167 10.67 -13.42 12.06
CA PHE A 167 11.36 -12.40 11.28
C PHE A 167 12.41 -11.65 12.10
N ILE A 168 12.11 -11.34 13.36
CA ILE A 168 13.09 -10.72 14.28
C ILE A 168 14.31 -11.63 14.46
N ILE A 169 14.09 -12.92 14.74
CA ILE A 169 15.17 -13.90 14.93
C ILE A 169 16.02 -14.03 13.66
N ARG A 170 15.39 -14.15 12.49
CA ARG A 170 16.11 -14.28 11.21
C ARG A 170 16.97 -13.06 10.89
N VAL A 171 16.40 -11.86 11.03
CA VAL A 171 17.12 -10.61 10.78
C VAL A 171 18.30 -10.45 11.74
N GLN A 172 18.13 -10.82 13.01
CA GLN A 172 19.21 -10.79 14.00
C GLN A 172 20.31 -11.82 13.71
N ALA A 173 19.94 -13.02 13.24
CA ALA A 173 20.88 -14.08 12.92
C ALA A 173 21.68 -13.83 11.64
N SER A 174 21.05 -13.27 10.59
CA SER A 174 21.73 -13.05 9.30
C SER A 174 22.39 -11.67 9.16
N GLY A 175 22.14 -10.74 10.09
CA GLY A 175 22.62 -9.35 10.00
C GLY A 175 22.12 -8.59 8.76
N SER A 176 21.17 -9.17 8.02
CA SER A 176 20.74 -8.71 6.71
C SER A 176 19.27 -9.05 6.47
N PHE A 177 18.54 -8.12 5.84
CA PHE A 177 17.13 -8.26 5.46
C PHE A 177 16.87 -9.34 4.39
N LEU A 178 17.94 -9.90 3.81
CA LEU A 178 17.90 -10.84 2.69
C LEU A 178 17.27 -12.21 3.01
N SER A 179 17.16 -12.59 4.29
CA SER A 179 16.69 -13.92 4.72
C SER A 179 15.18 -14.02 4.95
N VAL A 180 14.43 -12.95 4.66
CA VAL A 180 12.98 -12.90 4.87
C VAL A 180 12.26 -13.36 3.60
N GLU A 181 12.36 -14.65 3.29
CA GLU A 181 11.45 -15.26 2.32
C GLU A 181 10.01 -15.20 2.85
N ALA A 182 9.08 -14.72 2.02
CA ALA A 182 7.67 -14.67 2.34
C ALA A 182 7.16 -16.08 2.64
N TRP A 183 6.68 -16.28 3.86
CA TRP A 183 6.02 -17.53 4.24
C TRP A 183 4.73 -17.67 3.44
N SER A 184 4.67 -18.66 2.55
CA SER A 184 3.42 -19.01 1.88
C SER A 184 2.71 -20.12 2.66
N GLY A 185 1.65 -19.78 3.39
CA GLY A 185 0.88 -20.77 4.15
C GLY A 185 -0.35 -20.19 4.83
N ILE A 186 -1.11 -21.06 5.51
CA ILE A 186 -2.33 -20.67 6.25
C ILE A 186 -2.01 -19.64 7.34
N SER A 187 -0.84 -19.74 7.98
CA SER A 187 -0.40 -18.79 9.01
C SER A 187 -0.29 -17.35 8.49
N ASP A 188 0.22 -17.15 7.27
CA ASP A 188 0.33 -15.83 6.63
C ASP A 188 -1.04 -15.25 6.28
N ILE A 189 -1.95 -16.09 5.79
CA ILE A 189 -3.34 -15.71 5.53
C ILE A 189 -4.03 -15.26 6.83
N LEU A 190 -3.88 -16.02 7.91
CA LEU A 190 -4.48 -15.68 9.21
C LEU A 190 -3.87 -14.41 9.81
N ALA A 191 -2.56 -14.23 9.73
CA ALA A 191 -1.88 -13.03 10.20
C ALA A 191 -2.28 -11.75 9.43
N THR A 192 -2.65 -11.87 8.15
CA THR A 192 -3.08 -10.75 7.30
C THR A 192 -4.32 -10.04 7.86
N PHE A 193 -5.16 -10.73 8.63
CA PHE A 193 -6.36 -10.13 9.24
C PHE A 193 -6.09 -9.26 10.47
N PHE A 194 -4.85 -9.18 10.96
CA PHE A 194 -4.51 -8.41 12.14
C PHE A 194 -4.86 -6.92 11.99
N VAL A 195 -4.41 -6.25 10.92
CA VAL A 195 -4.71 -4.83 10.70
C VAL A 195 -6.22 -4.60 10.47
N PRO A 196 -6.91 -5.37 9.61
CA PRO A 196 -8.37 -5.32 9.51
C PRO A 196 -9.07 -5.46 10.86
N SER A 197 -8.65 -6.41 11.72
CA SER A 197 -9.28 -6.62 13.03
C SER A 197 -9.22 -5.36 13.91
N ILE A 198 -8.07 -4.68 13.94
CA ILE A 198 -7.88 -3.41 14.65
C ILE A 198 -8.80 -2.33 14.08
N ILE A 199 -8.93 -2.25 12.75
CA ILE A 199 -9.80 -1.27 12.08
C ILE A 199 -11.29 -1.51 12.46
N PHE A 200 -11.75 -2.76 12.47
CA PHE A 200 -13.10 -3.11 12.92
C PHE A 200 -13.32 -2.76 14.39
N LEU A 201 -12.36 -3.05 15.26
CA LEU A 201 -12.41 -2.64 16.68
C LEU A 201 -12.47 -1.12 16.83
N LEU A 202 -11.63 -0.38 16.09
CA LEU A 202 -11.58 1.08 16.11
C LEU A 202 -12.92 1.72 15.71
N ASN A 203 -13.59 1.15 14.70
CA ASN A 203 -14.86 1.66 14.19
C ASN A 203 -16.07 1.31 15.09
N SER A 204 -15.95 0.30 15.95
CA SER A 204 -17.02 -0.16 16.84
C SER A 204 -16.99 0.46 18.24
N VAL A 205 -15.80 0.68 18.82
CA VAL A 205 -15.67 1.15 20.21
C VAL A 205 -16.01 2.63 20.42
N GLU A 206 -16.20 3.01 21.68
CA GLU A 206 -16.40 4.39 22.12
C GLU A 206 -15.17 5.28 21.95
N LYS A 207 -15.39 6.60 21.93
CA LYS A 207 -14.36 7.62 21.66
C LYS A 207 -13.11 7.49 22.55
N ASN A 208 -13.28 7.17 23.84
CA ASN A 208 -12.18 7.06 24.79
C ASN A 208 -11.26 5.87 24.48
N LYS A 209 -11.84 4.70 24.18
CA LYS A 209 -11.10 3.47 23.85
C LYS A 209 -10.41 3.54 22.48
N ARG A 210 -10.94 4.31 21.52
CA ARG A 210 -10.34 4.50 20.18
C ARG A 210 -8.91 5.04 20.24
N LYS A 211 -8.67 6.01 21.12
CA LYS A 211 -7.34 6.62 21.26
C LYS A 211 -6.33 5.60 21.78
N SER A 212 -6.73 4.79 22.77
CA SER A 212 -5.87 3.73 23.31
C SER A 212 -5.53 2.67 22.27
N ILE A 213 -6.53 2.19 21.51
CA ILE A 213 -6.31 1.23 20.41
C ILE A 213 -5.32 1.79 19.37
N LEU A 214 -5.49 3.05 18.97
CA LEU A 214 -4.59 3.72 18.02
C LEU A 214 -3.15 3.75 18.55
N ILE A 215 -2.94 4.21 19.79
CA ILE A 215 -1.61 4.34 20.38
C ILE A 215 -0.95 2.97 20.53
N LEU A 216 -1.66 1.97 21.06
CA LEU A 216 -1.13 0.61 21.21
C LEU A 216 -0.74 -0.01 19.86
N SER A 217 -1.56 0.20 18.83
CA SER A 217 -1.27 -0.32 17.48
C SER A 217 -0.03 0.35 16.86
N ILE A 218 0.11 1.67 17.02
CA ILE A 218 1.28 2.40 16.54
C ILE A 218 2.54 1.95 17.29
N LEU A 219 2.48 1.81 18.61
CA LEU A 219 3.60 1.32 19.41
C LEU A 219 4.02 -0.08 18.96
N TYR A 220 3.06 -1.00 18.78
CA TYR A 220 3.33 -2.34 18.26
C TYR A 220 4.07 -2.30 16.92
N PHE A 221 3.56 -1.54 15.94
CA PHE A 221 4.19 -1.45 14.62
C PHE A 221 5.56 -0.79 14.65
N VAL A 222 5.74 0.27 15.44
CA VAL A 222 7.04 0.92 15.61
C VAL A 222 8.05 -0.04 16.23
N LEU A 223 7.66 -0.84 17.24
CA LEU A 223 8.50 -1.86 17.84
C LEU A 223 8.88 -2.97 16.83
N VAL A 224 7.91 -3.47 16.05
CA VAL A 224 8.22 -4.49 15.02
C VAL A 224 9.14 -3.93 13.94
N MET A 225 8.91 -2.70 13.45
CA MET A 225 9.84 -2.03 12.51
C MET A 225 11.22 -1.81 13.12
N ALA A 226 11.26 -1.47 14.41
CA ALA A 226 12.48 -1.26 15.18
C ALA A 226 13.30 -2.54 15.38
N LEU A 227 12.71 -3.73 15.30
CA LEU A 227 13.40 -5.00 15.47
C LEU A 227 13.67 -5.70 14.13
N THR A 228 12.68 -5.74 13.23
CA THR A 228 12.79 -6.40 11.92
C THR A 228 13.44 -5.51 10.87
N GLY A 229 13.25 -4.19 10.95
CA GLY A 229 13.65 -3.22 9.93
C GLY A 229 12.85 -3.30 8.62
N ASP A 230 11.91 -4.22 8.49
CA ASP A 230 10.88 -4.13 7.47
C ASP A 230 9.89 -3.02 7.87
N ARG A 231 9.64 -2.11 6.93
CA ARG A 231 8.82 -0.91 7.12
C ARG A 231 7.54 -0.98 6.29
N ARG A 232 7.42 -1.90 5.34
CA ARG A 232 6.39 -1.84 4.28
C ARG A 232 4.98 -2.01 4.86
N TYR A 233 4.70 -3.15 5.48
CA TYR A 233 3.37 -3.48 5.99
C TYR A 233 3.02 -2.69 7.25
N GLN A 234 4.00 -2.40 8.09
CA GLN A 234 3.83 -1.64 9.33
C GLN A 234 3.50 -0.18 9.02
N THR A 235 4.20 0.46 8.07
CA THR A 235 3.91 1.85 7.66
C THR A 235 2.52 1.98 7.03
N THR A 236 2.16 1.06 6.13
CA THR A 236 0.82 1.06 5.50
C THR A 236 -0.29 0.80 6.51
N GLY A 237 -0.05 -0.07 7.51
CA GLY A 237 -0.95 -0.30 8.64
C GLY A 237 -1.15 0.94 9.51
N ILE A 238 -0.06 1.62 9.88
CA ILE A 238 -0.10 2.89 10.65
C ILE A 238 -0.93 3.93 9.90
N ILE A 239 -0.70 4.11 8.59
CA ILE A 239 -1.45 5.05 7.76
C ILE A 239 -2.94 4.69 7.76
N ALA A 240 -3.29 3.43 7.46
CA ALA A 240 -4.69 3.00 7.36
C ALA A 240 -5.47 3.22 8.68
N ILE A 241 -4.91 2.80 9.83
CA ILE A 241 -5.54 2.95 11.14
C ILE A 241 -5.66 4.43 11.52
N THR A 242 -4.62 5.23 11.27
CA THR A 242 -4.60 6.66 11.59
C THR A 242 -5.64 7.42 10.76
N LEU A 243 -5.75 7.13 9.46
CA LEU A 243 -6.77 7.74 8.60
C LEU A 243 -8.19 7.32 9.02
N SER A 244 -8.40 6.05 9.36
CA SER A 244 -9.68 5.58 9.91
C SER A 244 -10.07 6.35 11.18
N TYR A 245 -9.12 6.56 12.08
CA TYR A 245 -9.34 7.36 13.30
C TYR A 245 -9.73 8.82 12.96
N PHE A 246 -9.08 9.44 11.98
CA PHE A 246 -9.38 10.83 11.60
C PHE A 246 -10.78 10.99 10.99
N VAL A 247 -11.23 10.02 10.17
CA VAL A 247 -12.61 10.05 9.62
C VAL A 247 -13.65 10.01 10.74
N LEU A 248 -13.45 9.14 11.73
CA LEU A 248 -14.35 9.02 12.88
C LEU A 248 -14.43 10.29 13.72
N LYS A 249 -13.29 10.99 13.92
CA LYS A 249 -13.23 12.21 14.72
C LYS A 249 -13.93 13.41 14.06
N ASN A 250 -14.21 13.35 12.76
CA ASN A 250 -14.75 14.47 11.95
C ASN A 250 -13.93 15.76 11.99
N ASN A 251 -12.73 15.72 12.58
CA ASN A 251 -11.91 16.90 12.69
C ASN A 251 -11.30 17.15 11.32
N LYS A 252 -11.59 18.31 10.74
CA LYS A 252 -10.67 18.92 9.78
C LYS A 252 -9.29 18.91 10.46
N LEU A 253 -8.29 18.35 9.79
CA LEU A 253 -6.92 18.43 10.28
C LEU A 253 -6.57 19.91 10.38
N LYS A 254 -6.63 20.48 11.59
CA LYS A 254 -6.12 21.82 11.84
C LYS A 254 -4.63 21.81 11.50
N PHE A 255 -4.13 22.91 10.95
CA PHE A 255 -2.71 23.05 10.59
C PHE A 255 -1.77 22.59 11.72
N TRP A 256 -2.06 22.98 12.96
CA TRP A 256 -1.29 22.54 14.14
C TRP A 256 -1.33 21.04 14.42
N ASN A 257 -2.44 20.35 14.13
CA ASN A 257 -2.49 18.88 14.28
C ASN A 257 -1.68 18.20 13.18
N PHE A 258 -1.66 18.77 11.97
CA PHE A 258 -0.78 18.31 10.90
C PHE A 258 0.69 18.52 11.28
N VAL A 259 1.07 19.71 11.77
CA VAL A 259 2.43 19.99 12.27
C VAL A 259 2.83 19.01 13.37
N LYS A 260 1.97 18.77 14.38
CA LYS A 260 2.24 17.78 15.43
C LYS A 260 2.45 16.37 14.89
N LEU A 261 1.65 15.96 13.92
CA LEU A 261 1.76 14.64 13.29
C LEU A 261 3.04 14.54 12.45
N SER A 262 3.42 15.59 11.74
CA SER A 262 4.68 15.66 10.98
C SER A 262 5.91 15.64 11.89
N VAL A 263 5.88 16.35 13.02
CA VAL A 263 6.96 16.30 14.03
C VAL A 263 7.07 14.89 14.62
N PHE A 264 5.94 14.27 14.99
CA PHE A 264 5.94 12.91 15.53
C PHE A 264 6.43 11.88 14.50
N ALA A 265 6.04 12.04 13.23
CA ALA A 265 6.54 11.21 12.13
C ALA A 265 8.04 11.39 11.92
N TYR A 266 8.55 12.63 11.96
CA TYR A 266 9.97 12.92 11.87
C TYR A 266 10.76 12.26 13.01
N LEU A 267 10.32 12.42 14.26
CA LEU A 267 10.94 11.77 15.42
C LEU A 267 10.93 10.24 15.28
N GLY A 268 9.82 9.67 14.80
CA GLY A 268 9.71 8.24 14.50
C GLY A 268 10.72 7.77 13.44
N LEU A 269 10.89 8.54 12.36
CA LEU A 269 11.89 8.24 11.32
C LEU A 269 13.31 8.32 11.89
N THR A 270 13.63 9.37 12.66
CA THR A 270 14.93 9.50 13.32
C THR A 270 15.23 8.30 14.21
N PHE A 271 14.25 7.88 15.01
CA PHE A 271 14.37 6.68 15.85
C PHE A 271 14.64 5.41 15.03
N LEU A 272 13.96 5.24 13.88
CA LEU A 272 14.20 4.11 12.99
C LEU A 272 15.59 4.13 12.34
N VAL A 273 16.13 5.30 12.00
CA VAL A 273 17.50 5.44 11.47
C VAL A 273 18.53 5.08 12.54
N ILE A 274 18.36 5.58 13.78
CA ILE A 274 19.21 5.23 14.92
C ILE A 274 19.30 3.72 15.06
N LEU A 275 18.16 3.05 15.14
CA LEU A 275 18.09 1.61 15.36
C LEU A 275 18.74 0.80 14.24
N ARG A 276 18.64 1.26 12.99
CA ARG A 276 19.32 0.60 11.86
C ARG A 276 20.84 0.70 12.02
N ASN A 277 21.36 1.86 12.41
CA ASN A 277 22.79 2.08 12.61
C ASN A 277 23.33 1.37 13.87
N VAL A 278 22.47 1.11 14.86
CA VAL A 278 22.79 0.28 16.03
C VAL A 278 22.84 -1.19 15.66
N ARG A 279 21.95 -1.67 14.78
CA ARG A 279 21.94 -3.07 14.31
C ARG A 279 23.13 -3.45 13.44
N SER A 280 23.73 -2.48 12.72
CA SER A 280 24.93 -2.73 11.92
C SER A 280 26.24 -2.71 12.72
N GLY A 281 26.20 -2.37 14.02
CA GLY A 281 27.32 -2.52 14.95
C GLY A 281 27.06 -3.64 15.95
N SER A 282 28.11 -4.28 16.46
CA SER A 282 27.98 -5.21 17.58
C SER A 282 27.38 -4.48 18.79
N ILE A 283 26.19 -4.92 19.20
CA ILE A 283 25.43 -4.34 20.31
C ILE A 283 26.05 -4.85 21.62
N ASN A 284 27.14 -4.22 22.07
CA ASN A 284 27.67 -4.47 23.40
C ASN A 284 27.57 -3.24 24.32
N ASP A 285 27.50 -2.01 23.79
CA ASP A 285 27.54 -0.80 24.63
C ASP A 285 26.41 0.20 24.33
N ILE A 286 25.65 0.55 25.36
CA ILE A 286 24.61 1.60 25.35
C ILE A 286 25.23 2.97 25.02
N ASP A 287 26.49 3.19 25.37
CA ASP A 287 27.22 4.44 25.09
C ASP A 287 27.50 4.64 23.59
N VAL A 288 27.60 3.56 22.82
CA VAL A 288 27.70 3.61 21.34
C VAL A 288 26.37 4.06 20.72
N ILE A 289 25.24 3.75 21.36
CA ILE A 289 23.91 4.20 20.93
C ILE A 289 23.79 5.71 21.17
N PHE A 290 24.16 6.19 22.37
CA PHE A 290 24.10 7.62 22.72
C PHE A 290 25.07 8.48 21.90
N SER A 291 26.28 8.00 21.65
CA SER A 291 27.23 8.71 20.77
C SER A 291 26.77 8.73 19.31
N LYS A 292 26.17 7.64 18.79
CA LYS A 292 25.54 7.63 17.46
C LYS A 292 24.35 8.60 17.36
N ILE A 293 23.56 8.74 18.43
CA ILE A 293 22.48 9.74 18.52
C ILE A 293 23.03 11.16 18.41
N GLN A 294 24.19 11.45 19.02
CA GLN A 294 24.84 12.77 18.93
C GLN A 294 25.48 13.03 17.56
N THR A 295 25.96 12.00 16.86
CA THR A 295 26.57 12.13 15.52
C THR A 295 25.58 12.11 14.36
N LEU A 296 24.31 11.79 14.61
CA LEU A 296 23.29 11.79 13.57
C LEU A 296 23.12 13.20 13.02
N SER A 297 23.32 13.35 11.72
CA SER A 297 23.08 14.60 11.04
C SER A 297 21.60 14.95 11.16
N TYR A 298 21.31 15.90 12.06
CA TYR A 298 19.98 16.41 12.26
C TYR A 298 19.52 17.17 11.01
N GLY A 299 18.30 16.92 10.55
CA GLY A 299 17.65 17.72 9.50
C GLY A 299 17.32 16.96 8.22
N PHE A 300 17.69 17.54 7.07
CA PHE A 300 17.24 17.10 5.75
C PHE A 300 17.77 15.72 5.34
N ASP A 301 18.89 15.28 5.92
CA ASP A 301 19.52 13.99 5.63
C ASP A 301 18.62 12.79 5.96
N ILE A 302 17.86 12.86 7.06
CA ILE A 302 16.91 11.79 7.45
C ILE A 302 15.79 11.67 6.41
N ILE A 303 15.36 12.79 5.84
CA ILE A 303 14.34 12.82 4.78
C ILE A 303 14.91 12.23 3.49
N ILE A 304 16.13 12.64 3.11
CA ILE A 304 16.83 12.08 1.94
C ILE A 304 17.01 10.57 2.09
N GLU A 305 17.45 10.11 3.26
CA GLU A 305 17.67 8.71 3.54
C GLU A 305 16.36 7.89 3.48
N THR A 306 15.30 8.41 4.08
CA THR A 306 13.98 7.79 4.04
C THR A 306 13.44 7.71 2.60
N MET A 307 13.59 8.80 1.83
CA MET A 307 13.22 8.83 0.41
C MET A 307 14.09 7.88 -0.44
N SER A 308 15.36 7.71 -0.08
CA SER A 308 16.28 6.75 -0.70
C SER A 308 15.83 5.31 -0.45
N GLU A 309 15.44 4.95 0.77
CA GLU A 309 14.94 3.59 1.06
C GLU A 309 13.58 3.30 0.41
N PHE A 310 12.68 4.28 0.38
CA PHE A 310 11.39 4.10 -0.28
C PHE A 310 11.54 3.98 -1.80
N GLY A 311 12.47 4.71 -2.42
CA GLY A 311 12.71 4.66 -3.86
C GLY A 311 13.33 3.37 -4.42
N LEU A 312 13.53 2.32 -3.60
CA LEU A 312 14.08 1.04 -4.04
C LEU A 312 13.21 0.31 -5.07
N SER A 313 11.88 0.48 -5.01
CA SER A 313 10.93 -0.18 -5.92
C SER A 313 11.17 0.17 -7.39
N PHE A 314 11.79 1.32 -7.67
CA PHE A 314 12.21 1.73 -9.01
C PHE A 314 13.09 0.67 -9.70
N PHE A 315 14.02 0.04 -8.96
CA PHE A 315 14.94 -0.95 -9.53
C PHE A 315 14.23 -2.24 -9.93
N SER A 316 13.12 -2.60 -9.27
CA SER A 316 12.29 -3.73 -9.71
C SER A 316 11.71 -3.48 -11.11
N LEU A 317 11.20 -2.27 -11.35
CA LEU A 317 10.65 -1.87 -12.64
C LEU A 317 11.75 -1.74 -13.70
N LEU A 318 12.91 -1.20 -13.32
CA LEU A 318 14.05 -1.07 -14.21
C LEU A 318 14.55 -2.44 -14.70
N ALA A 319 14.67 -3.42 -13.79
CA ALA A 319 15.04 -4.78 -14.13
C ALA A 319 13.97 -5.46 -15.02
N ILE A 320 12.68 -5.21 -14.77
CA ILE A 320 11.59 -5.68 -15.65
C ILE A 320 11.75 -5.11 -17.06
N ILE A 321 11.98 -3.81 -17.22
CA ILE A 321 12.11 -3.17 -18.55
C ILE A 321 13.38 -3.63 -19.27
N GLN A 322 14.44 -3.97 -18.54
CA GLN A 322 15.68 -4.49 -19.12
C GLN A 322 15.50 -5.92 -19.65
N HIS A 323 14.90 -6.80 -18.86
CA HIS A 323 14.84 -8.23 -19.14
C HIS A 323 13.57 -8.67 -19.87
N ILE A 324 12.51 -7.87 -19.87
CA ILE A 324 11.25 -8.16 -20.57
C ILE A 324 11.03 -7.07 -21.64
N PRO A 325 11.08 -7.39 -22.95
CA PRO A 325 11.04 -8.73 -23.53
C PRO A 325 12.40 -9.35 -23.87
N ALA A 326 13.53 -8.68 -23.56
CA ALA A 326 14.84 -9.04 -24.12
C ALA A 326 15.33 -10.46 -23.75
N ASN A 327 15.07 -10.90 -22.52
CA ASN A 327 15.44 -12.23 -22.01
C ASN A 327 14.22 -13.12 -21.77
N TYR A 328 13.07 -12.54 -21.41
CA TYR A 328 11.82 -13.26 -21.18
C TYR A 328 10.70 -12.66 -22.01
N PRO A 329 9.84 -13.46 -22.64
CA PRO A 329 8.69 -12.93 -23.38
C PRO A 329 7.69 -12.24 -22.44
N TYR A 330 6.85 -11.38 -23.02
CA TYR A 330 5.71 -10.83 -22.30
C TYR A 330 4.77 -11.94 -21.82
N LEU A 331 4.25 -11.79 -20.60
CA LEU A 331 3.37 -12.79 -19.98
C LEU A 331 1.91 -12.73 -20.47
N ASN A 332 1.53 -11.71 -21.25
CA ASN A 332 0.21 -11.58 -21.89
C ASN A 332 -0.99 -11.79 -20.94
N GLY A 333 -0.88 -11.38 -19.68
CA GLY A 333 -1.93 -11.47 -18.67
C GLY A 333 -1.80 -12.68 -17.74
N LEU A 334 -0.88 -13.62 -17.99
CA LEU A 334 -0.72 -14.84 -17.19
C LEU A 334 -0.52 -14.54 -15.69
N SER A 335 0.19 -13.47 -15.33
CA SER A 335 0.37 -13.14 -13.91
C SER A 335 -0.95 -12.75 -13.21
N PHE A 336 -1.88 -12.11 -13.94
CA PHE A 336 -3.20 -11.75 -13.42
C PHE A 336 -4.08 -12.99 -13.27
N TYR A 337 -4.10 -13.89 -14.26
CA TYR A 337 -4.83 -15.17 -14.15
C TYR A 337 -4.26 -16.07 -13.06
N GLY A 338 -2.92 -16.15 -12.94
CA GLY A 338 -2.24 -16.86 -11.87
C GLY A 338 -2.62 -16.34 -10.48
N SER A 339 -2.87 -15.03 -10.36
CA SER A 339 -3.36 -14.43 -9.10
C SER A 339 -4.77 -14.89 -8.73
N ILE A 340 -5.63 -15.20 -9.70
CA ILE A 340 -6.96 -15.74 -9.45
C ILE A 340 -6.85 -17.17 -8.93
N LEU A 341 -6.00 -17.99 -9.55
CA LEU A 341 -5.76 -19.37 -9.11
C LEU A 341 -5.13 -19.45 -7.72
N SER A 342 -4.34 -18.45 -7.32
CA SER A 342 -3.72 -18.41 -5.99
C SER A 342 -4.70 -18.18 -4.83
N LEU A 343 -5.96 -17.86 -5.13
CA LEU A 343 -7.04 -17.84 -4.13
C LEU A 343 -7.27 -19.22 -3.53
N LEU A 344 -7.16 -20.26 -4.33
CA LEU A 344 -7.36 -21.63 -3.88
C LEU A 344 -6.08 -22.14 -3.20
N PRO A 345 -6.17 -22.90 -2.10
CA PRO A 345 -5.01 -23.50 -1.42
C PRO A 345 -4.47 -24.72 -2.17
N VAL A 346 -4.25 -24.56 -3.48
CA VAL A 346 -3.87 -25.62 -4.44
C VAL A 346 -2.44 -25.46 -4.92
N GLY A 347 -1.60 -24.70 -4.22
CA GLY A 347 -0.21 -24.44 -4.58
C GLY A 347 0.58 -25.71 -4.94
N TRP A 348 0.34 -26.80 -4.20
CA TRP A 348 0.96 -28.11 -4.42
C TRP A 348 0.58 -28.77 -5.75
N LEU A 349 -0.62 -28.49 -6.29
CA LEU A 349 -1.08 -29.05 -7.57
C LEU A 349 -0.40 -28.40 -8.78
N PHE A 350 0.10 -27.18 -8.62
CA PHE A 350 0.61 -26.37 -9.74
C PHE A 350 2.15 -26.25 -9.76
N GLY A 351 2.87 -27.00 -8.92
CA GLY A 351 4.34 -27.06 -8.93
C GLY A 351 5.00 -25.68 -9.01
N ASP A 352 5.86 -25.48 -10.01
CA ASP A 352 6.59 -24.22 -10.24
C ASP A 352 5.77 -23.14 -10.98
N PHE A 353 4.53 -23.40 -11.39
CA PHE A 353 3.70 -22.42 -12.10
C PHE A 353 3.63 -21.09 -11.34
N PHE A 354 3.35 -21.12 -10.04
CA PHE A 354 3.24 -19.90 -9.21
C PHE A 354 4.54 -19.11 -9.11
N LYS A 355 5.70 -19.75 -9.29
CA LYS A 355 7.01 -19.08 -9.37
C LYS A 355 7.19 -18.34 -10.70
N VAL A 356 6.68 -18.92 -11.80
CA VAL A 356 6.75 -18.34 -13.15
C VAL A 356 5.80 -17.15 -13.30
N VAL A 357 4.55 -17.26 -12.83
CA VAL A 357 3.58 -16.15 -12.90
C VAL A 357 3.86 -15.03 -11.89
N SER A 358 4.68 -15.27 -10.86
CA SER A 358 5.15 -14.22 -9.96
C SER A 358 6.36 -13.50 -10.56
N ILE A 359 6.12 -12.37 -11.22
CA ILE A 359 7.16 -11.54 -11.85
C ILE A 359 8.24 -11.14 -10.83
N SER A 360 7.84 -10.84 -9.60
CA SER A 360 8.75 -10.48 -8.51
C SER A 360 9.71 -11.62 -8.16
N TYR A 361 9.25 -12.86 -8.21
CA TYR A 361 10.10 -14.03 -7.94
C TYR A 361 11.16 -14.23 -9.03
N THR A 362 10.80 -13.94 -10.28
CA THR A 362 11.72 -14.08 -11.42
C THR A 362 12.71 -12.91 -11.49
N ILE A 363 12.24 -11.68 -11.32
CA ILE A 363 13.04 -10.49 -11.60
C ILE A 363 13.93 -10.05 -10.43
N ASN A 364 13.53 -10.31 -9.18
CA ASN A 364 14.34 -9.90 -8.02
C ASN A 364 15.64 -10.70 -7.86
N LYS A 365 15.91 -11.68 -8.74
CA LYS A 365 17.19 -12.37 -8.85
C LYS A 365 18.25 -11.53 -9.57
N PHE A 366 17.86 -10.66 -10.51
CA PHE A 366 18.78 -9.88 -11.36
C PHE A 366 19.48 -8.70 -10.68
N PRO A 367 18.86 -7.94 -9.76
CA PRO A 367 19.59 -6.92 -9.01
C PRO A 367 20.41 -7.59 -7.90
N GLY A 368 21.39 -8.44 -8.26
CA GLY A 368 22.32 -9.11 -7.35
C GLY A 368 21.69 -10.00 -6.27
N GLY A 369 20.47 -10.51 -6.49
CA GLY A 369 19.70 -11.24 -5.48
C GLY A 369 19.08 -10.37 -4.38
N TYR A 370 19.11 -9.03 -4.52
CA TYR A 370 18.51 -8.12 -3.55
C TYR A 370 16.99 -7.98 -3.78
N PRO A 371 16.14 -8.09 -2.73
CA PRO A 371 14.70 -7.88 -2.83
C PRO A 371 14.39 -6.39 -3.01
N VAL A 372 14.47 -5.92 -4.25
CA VAL A 372 14.12 -4.54 -4.64
C VAL A 372 12.61 -4.26 -4.61
N GLY A 373 11.81 -5.24 -4.20
CA GLY A 373 10.36 -5.16 -4.12
C GLY A 373 9.70 -5.52 -5.44
N ALA A 374 8.50 -5.00 -5.65
CA ALA A 374 7.72 -5.19 -6.87
C ALA A 374 6.79 -4.00 -7.03
N THR A 375 6.18 -3.80 -8.20
CA THR A 375 5.19 -2.75 -8.37
C THR A 375 4.12 -3.18 -9.36
N ILE A 376 2.90 -2.68 -9.19
CA ILE A 376 1.82 -2.88 -10.15
C ILE A 376 2.18 -2.34 -11.55
N ALA A 377 2.97 -1.26 -11.62
CA ALA A 377 3.47 -0.72 -12.87
C ALA A 377 4.40 -1.71 -13.61
N GLY A 378 5.22 -2.43 -12.84
CA GLY A 378 6.06 -3.51 -13.33
C GLY A 378 5.23 -4.69 -13.82
N ASP A 379 4.20 -5.09 -13.08
CA ASP A 379 3.32 -6.18 -13.50
C ASP A 379 2.62 -5.89 -14.83
N PHE A 380 2.06 -4.68 -15.00
CA PHE A 380 1.44 -4.32 -16.27
C PHE A 380 2.45 -4.25 -17.42
N TYR A 381 3.69 -3.77 -17.18
CA TYR A 381 4.72 -3.76 -18.22
C TYR A 381 5.14 -5.17 -18.62
N ALA A 382 5.39 -6.05 -17.65
CA ALA A 382 5.81 -7.43 -17.91
C ALA A 382 4.75 -8.25 -18.67
N ASN A 383 3.46 -7.89 -18.55
CA ASN A 383 2.40 -8.56 -19.27
C ASN A 383 2.12 -7.96 -20.65
N PHE A 384 2.18 -6.63 -20.79
CA PHE A 384 1.61 -5.94 -21.95
C PHE A 384 2.56 -4.94 -22.64
N GLY A 385 3.78 -4.75 -22.13
CA GLY A 385 4.73 -3.79 -22.69
C GLY A 385 4.16 -2.37 -22.72
N SER A 386 4.16 -1.73 -23.89
CA SER A 386 3.59 -0.38 -24.10
C SER A 386 2.06 -0.34 -24.02
N LEU A 387 1.36 -1.46 -24.23
CA LEU A 387 -0.09 -1.55 -24.05
C LEU A 387 -0.50 -1.49 -22.56
N SER A 388 0.47 -1.54 -21.64
CA SER A 388 0.23 -1.41 -20.20
C SER A 388 -0.59 -0.18 -19.84
N PHE A 389 -0.43 0.94 -20.54
CA PHE A 389 -1.17 2.19 -20.25
C PHE A 389 -2.70 2.00 -20.34
N ILE A 390 -3.18 1.21 -21.31
CA ILE A 390 -4.62 0.94 -21.49
C ILE A 390 -5.13 0.11 -20.31
N PHE A 391 -4.42 -0.97 -19.97
CA PHE A 391 -4.81 -1.85 -18.87
C PHE A 391 -4.72 -1.17 -17.50
N ILE A 392 -3.73 -0.30 -17.30
CA ILE A 392 -3.59 0.52 -16.09
C ILE A 392 -4.75 1.49 -15.98
N PHE A 393 -5.18 2.12 -17.08
CA PHE A 393 -6.34 3.01 -17.07
C PHE A 393 -7.61 2.24 -16.63
N ILE A 394 -7.86 1.06 -17.21
CA ILE A 394 -9.00 0.21 -16.86
C ILE A 394 -8.91 -0.23 -15.38
N PHE A 395 -7.73 -0.64 -14.93
CA PHE A 395 -7.51 -1.06 -13.55
C PHE A 395 -7.69 0.08 -12.55
N GLY A 396 -7.23 1.29 -12.89
CA GLY A 396 -7.42 2.47 -12.08
C GLY A 396 -8.90 2.90 -12.00
N LEU A 397 -9.69 2.73 -13.07
CA LEU A 397 -11.15 2.89 -13.02
C LEU A 397 -11.79 1.89 -12.05
N PHE A 398 -11.35 0.64 -12.07
CA PHE A 398 -11.80 -0.40 -11.15
C PHE A 398 -11.47 -0.05 -9.69
N LEU A 399 -10.23 0.35 -9.38
CA LEU A 399 -9.83 0.82 -8.06
C LEU A 399 -10.67 2.02 -7.60
N SER A 400 -10.96 2.97 -8.51
CA SER A 400 -11.78 4.13 -8.19
C SER A 400 -13.22 3.77 -7.83
N LYS A 401 -13.77 2.70 -8.42
CA LYS A 401 -15.10 2.20 -8.06
C LYS A 401 -15.11 1.53 -6.67
N ILE A 402 -14.07 0.77 -6.33
CA ILE A 402 -13.93 0.13 -5.01
C ILE A 402 -13.83 1.20 -3.92
N PHE A 403 -13.01 2.22 -4.13
CA PHE A 403 -12.67 3.22 -3.11
C PHE A 403 -13.58 4.44 -3.11
N ASN A 404 -14.88 4.22 -2.91
CA ASN A 404 -15.81 5.29 -2.57
C ASN A 404 -15.92 5.44 -1.05
N LEU A 405 -15.52 6.59 -0.55
CA LEU A 405 -15.57 6.88 0.88
C LEU A 405 -17.04 6.89 1.38
N PRO A 406 -17.37 6.10 2.41
CA PRO A 406 -18.70 6.09 3.03
C PRO A 406 -19.11 7.46 3.60
N SER A 407 -20.38 7.81 3.46
CA SER A 407 -20.99 8.99 4.08
C SER A 407 -21.53 8.64 5.47
N LYS A 408 -21.46 9.58 6.41
CA LYS A 408 -22.05 9.41 7.75
C LYS A 408 -23.57 9.27 7.75
N SER A 409 -24.22 9.70 6.66
CA SER A 409 -25.64 9.49 6.41
C SER A 409 -25.98 8.06 5.99
N ASP A 410 -24.98 7.26 5.62
CA ASP A 410 -25.21 5.90 5.15
C ASP A 410 -25.57 5.01 6.33
N LYS A 411 -26.61 4.19 6.16
CA LYS A 411 -27.08 3.26 7.20
C LYS A 411 -26.01 2.27 7.67
N GLN A 412 -24.99 2.02 6.86
CA GLN A 412 -23.88 1.06 7.08
C GLN A 412 -22.53 1.77 7.22
N PHE A 413 -22.52 2.98 7.78
CA PHE A 413 -21.32 3.82 7.79
C PHE A 413 -20.14 3.13 8.47
N HIS A 414 -20.29 2.58 9.68
CA HIS A 414 -19.18 1.99 10.43
C HIS A 414 -18.65 0.71 9.80
N TYR A 415 -19.54 -0.17 9.33
CA TYR A 415 -19.13 -1.39 8.62
C TYR A 415 -18.42 -1.06 7.31
N SER A 416 -19.01 -0.20 6.47
CA SER A 416 -18.43 0.17 5.18
C SER A 416 -17.09 0.88 5.34
N LEU A 417 -16.94 1.69 6.40
CA LEU A 417 -15.67 2.35 6.72
C LEU A 417 -14.59 1.34 7.14
N SER A 418 -15.00 0.27 7.84
CA SER A 418 -14.08 -0.80 8.26
C SER A 418 -13.56 -1.57 7.05
N ILE A 419 -14.43 -1.96 6.13
CA ILE A 419 -14.04 -2.60 4.87
C ILE A 419 -13.17 -1.66 4.01
N TYR A 420 -13.55 -0.39 3.91
CA TYR A 420 -12.78 0.62 3.16
C TYR A 420 -11.34 0.71 3.62
N PHE A 421 -11.09 0.90 4.93
CA PHE A 421 -9.73 1.02 5.45
C PHE A 421 -8.97 -0.31 5.51
N SER A 422 -9.67 -1.44 5.63
CA SER A 422 -9.05 -2.76 5.55
C SER A 422 -8.55 -3.05 4.13
N LEU A 423 -9.34 -2.72 3.11
CA LEU A 423 -8.91 -2.79 1.71
C LEU A 423 -7.84 -1.74 1.38
N PHE A 424 -7.94 -0.54 1.96
CA PHE A 424 -6.91 0.50 1.83
C PHE A 424 -5.55 -0.05 2.27
N TYR A 425 -5.49 -0.69 3.44
CA TYR A 425 -4.26 -1.25 4.00
C TYR A 425 -3.54 -2.19 3.02
N VAL A 426 -4.28 -3.05 2.33
CA VAL A 426 -3.69 -4.03 1.40
C VAL A 426 -3.45 -3.43 0.02
N LEU A 427 -4.44 -2.75 -0.57
CA LEU A 427 -4.34 -2.24 -1.95
C LEU A 427 -3.39 -1.05 -2.07
N ILE A 428 -3.11 -0.30 -0.99
CA ILE A 428 -2.11 0.76 -1.03
C ILE A 428 -0.70 0.19 -1.27
N ASN A 429 -0.46 -1.06 -0.90
CA ASN A 429 0.81 -1.73 -1.14
C ASN A 429 1.06 -2.00 -2.63
N LEU A 430 0.09 -1.89 -3.55
CA LEU A 430 0.31 -2.06 -5.00
C LEU A 430 1.42 -1.18 -5.58
N VAL A 431 1.77 -0.08 -4.90
CA VAL A 431 2.91 0.79 -5.24
C VAL A 431 4.28 0.14 -4.97
N ARG A 432 4.33 -0.91 -4.16
CA ARG A 432 5.53 -1.66 -3.72
C ARG A 432 5.30 -3.20 -3.66
N ALA A 433 4.21 -3.68 -4.24
CA ALA A 433 3.82 -5.09 -4.28
C ALA A 433 3.59 -5.53 -5.72
N SER A 434 3.67 -6.84 -5.94
CA SER A 434 2.99 -7.43 -7.09
C SER A 434 1.49 -7.54 -6.83
N PHE A 435 0.73 -7.52 -7.90
CA PHE A 435 -0.68 -7.84 -7.93
C PHE A 435 -0.95 -9.21 -7.33
N PHE A 436 -0.08 -10.19 -7.62
CA PHE A 436 -0.18 -11.56 -7.10
C PHE A 436 -0.25 -11.63 -5.57
N GLU A 437 0.61 -10.89 -4.89
CA GLU A 437 0.67 -10.82 -3.43
C GLU A 437 -0.58 -10.15 -2.83
N VAL A 438 -1.01 -9.04 -3.43
CA VAL A 438 -2.08 -8.19 -2.89
C VAL A 438 -3.47 -8.73 -3.19
N PHE A 439 -3.65 -9.38 -4.34
CA PHE A 439 -4.94 -9.83 -4.83
C PHE A 439 -5.60 -10.81 -3.86
N ARG A 440 -4.86 -11.85 -3.45
CA ARG A 440 -5.33 -12.87 -2.51
C ARG A 440 -5.76 -12.25 -1.17
N ALA A 441 -4.91 -11.42 -0.59
CA ALA A 441 -5.20 -10.73 0.67
C ALA A 441 -6.45 -9.82 0.56
N SER A 442 -6.63 -9.14 -0.56
CA SER A 442 -7.76 -8.24 -0.80
C SER A 442 -9.09 -8.99 -0.82
N ILE A 443 -9.14 -10.14 -1.52
CA ILE A 443 -10.34 -10.97 -1.60
C ILE A 443 -10.70 -11.54 -0.22
N TYR A 444 -9.71 -12.05 0.52
CA TYR A 444 -9.93 -12.58 1.86
C TYR A 444 -10.45 -11.54 2.85
N ILE A 445 -9.86 -10.34 2.85
CA ILE A 445 -10.30 -9.23 3.70
C ILE A 445 -11.73 -8.80 3.39
N TYR A 446 -12.15 -8.92 2.13
CA TYR A 446 -13.52 -8.61 1.73
C TYR A 446 -14.52 -9.70 2.15
N ILE A 447 -14.19 -10.97 1.92
CA ILE A 447 -15.11 -12.10 2.12
C ILE A 447 -15.23 -12.51 3.59
N VAL A 448 -14.12 -12.61 4.32
CA VAL A 448 -14.12 -13.19 5.68
C VAL A 448 -15.03 -12.44 6.67
N PRO A 449 -15.02 -11.10 6.75
CA PRO A 449 -15.95 -10.37 7.62
C PRO A 449 -17.43 -10.63 7.29
N ILE A 450 -17.75 -10.86 6.00
CA ILE A 450 -19.11 -11.19 5.55
C ILE A 450 -19.49 -12.60 6.01
N VAL A 451 -18.57 -13.57 5.87
CA VAL A 451 -18.79 -14.96 6.31
C VAL A 451 -18.96 -15.04 7.84
N ILE A 452 -18.09 -14.39 8.60
CA ILE A 452 -18.23 -14.30 10.07
C ILE A 452 -19.59 -13.69 10.42
N GLY A 453 -19.99 -12.65 9.70
CA GLY A 453 -21.27 -12.00 9.87
C GLY A 453 -22.47 -12.92 9.64
N PHE A 454 -22.43 -13.69 8.54
CA PHE A 454 -23.48 -14.64 8.18
C PHE A 454 -23.62 -15.76 9.20
N VAL A 455 -22.50 -16.36 9.62
CA VAL A 455 -22.48 -17.42 10.63
C VAL A 455 -23.09 -16.89 11.92
N PHE A 456 -22.68 -15.70 12.36
CA PHE A 456 -23.16 -15.12 13.61
C PHE A 456 -24.68 -14.83 13.59
N TYR A 457 -25.20 -14.29 12.48
CA TYR A 457 -26.63 -14.03 12.31
C TYR A 457 -27.48 -15.30 12.42
N ASN A 458 -27.04 -16.38 11.77
CA ASN A 458 -27.75 -17.65 11.80
C ASN A 458 -27.73 -18.31 13.18
N PHE A 459 -26.63 -18.18 13.93
CA PHE A 459 -26.57 -18.68 15.30
C PHE A 459 -27.49 -17.92 16.25
N VAL A 460 -27.53 -16.59 16.17
CA VAL A 460 -28.40 -15.76 17.03
C VAL A 460 -29.88 -15.98 16.73
N ASN A 461 -30.27 -16.03 15.45
CA ASN A 461 -31.67 -16.26 15.09
C ASN A 461 -32.16 -17.67 15.43
N ARG A 462 -31.29 -18.69 15.38
CA ARG A 462 -31.63 -20.04 15.87
C ARG A 462 -31.84 -20.08 17.38
N GLY A 463 -31.11 -19.27 18.15
CA GLY A 463 -31.32 -19.11 19.59
C GLY A 463 -32.70 -18.53 19.92
N ASN A 464 -33.11 -17.46 19.23
CA ASN A 464 -34.40 -16.82 19.44
C ASN A 464 -35.60 -17.68 18.98
N LEU A 465 -35.44 -18.52 17.96
CA LEU A 465 -36.47 -19.48 17.55
C LEU A 465 -36.68 -20.57 18.59
N ASN A 466 -35.61 -21.01 19.25
CA ASN A 466 -35.70 -22.00 20.32
C ASN A 466 -36.37 -21.40 21.58
N GLU A 467 -36.04 -20.18 22.00
CA GLU A 467 -36.69 -19.54 23.16
C GLU A 467 -38.21 -19.36 22.99
N ASN A 468 -38.67 -18.95 21.81
CA ASN A 468 -40.11 -18.84 21.52
C ASN A 468 -40.81 -20.20 21.44
N SER A 469 -40.10 -21.27 21.07
CA SER A 469 -40.67 -22.63 21.09
C SER A 469 -40.81 -23.19 22.51
N TYR A 470 -39.94 -22.79 23.45
CA TYR A 470 -40.07 -23.16 24.86
C TYR A 470 -41.13 -22.33 25.60
N SER A 471 -41.32 -21.04 25.26
CA SER A 471 -42.40 -20.25 25.87
C SER A 471 -43.79 -20.72 25.44
N ASN A 472 -43.93 -21.20 24.21
CA ASN A 472 -45.20 -21.71 23.67
C ASN A 472 -45.47 -23.18 24.05
N ALA A 473 -44.48 -23.91 24.58
CA ALA A 473 -44.67 -25.25 25.15
C ALA A 473 -44.98 -25.21 26.66
N LEU A 474 -44.86 -24.05 27.29
CA LEU A 474 -45.16 -23.79 28.70
C LEU A 474 -46.46 -22.99 28.91
N GLN A 475 -47.15 -22.62 27.82
CA GLN A 475 -48.54 -22.16 27.79
C GLN A 475 -49.43 -23.30 27.33
#